data_AF-A0A3D1QXV1-F1
#
_entry.id   AF-A0A3D1QXV1-F1
#
_cell.length_a   1.000
_cell.length_b   1.000
_cell.length_c   1.000
_cell.angle_alpha   90.00
_cell.angle_beta   90.00
_cell.angle_gamma   90.00
#
_symmetry.space_group_name_H-M   'P 1'
#
loop_
_entity.id
_entity.type
_entity.pdbx_description
1 polymer ?
#
loop_
_entity_poly.entity_id
_entity_poly.type
_entity_poly.pdbx_seq_one_letter_code
_entity_poly.pdbx_strand_id
1 'polypeptide(L)'
;MADVITCPSGLQGRVRGMKVREERVLADRKLAKSGGQVDELLAACWEETLDPGPYALAEGAQLDLGKALQGDRFFALLMVRALTYGPEYAFGVSCRNDNCRARIDWEIDLTKLPVRKLSEESRVAFVGGNRFETTLPDAGKKVAFKLLTGDDERKLPALQRSAPDKLLSAVLAYRVLEIDGVDAKAKRQFLEDLTMRDADSLVDEFDRVDCGVDTTIEIECPECFQTQEVELPFDKGFFLPGKDRTARRKARSSSSPT
;
A
#
# COMPACT_ATOMS: atom_id res chain seq x y z
N MET A 1 22.31 -6.65 -6.35
CA MET A 1 22.58 -6.95 -4.93
C MET A 1 21.23 -7.15 -4.29
N ALA A 2 21.10 -8.19 -3.47
CA ALA A 2 19.87 -8.48 -2.75
C ALA A 2 20.09 -8.16 -1.28
N ASP A 3 19.13 -7.48 -0.66
CA ASP A 3 19.20 -7.03 0.72
C ASP A 3 18.13 -7.75 1.54
N VAL A 4 18.41 -7.95 2.82
CA VAL A 4 17.44 -8.51 3.76
C VAL A 4 16.53 -7.40 4.24
N ILE A 5 15.22 -7.61 4.13
CA ILE A 5 14.21 -6.69 4.65
C ILE A 5 13.37 -7.36 5.73
N THR A 6 12.88 -6.57 6.69
CA THR A 6 11.90 -6.99 7.69
C THR A 6 10.61 -6.21 7.47
N CYS A 7 9.57 -6.89 7.05
CA CYS A 7 8.26 -6.31 6.78
C CYS A 7 7.51 -5.98 8.09
N PRO A 8 6.50 -5.10 8.04
CA PRO A 8 5.68 -4.70 9.18
C PRO A 8 5.14 -5.85 10.05
N SER A 9 4.81 -6.99 9.46
CA SER A 9 4.30 -8.17 10.18
C SER A 9 5.37 -9.03 10.86
N GLY A 10 6.65 -8.76 10.58
CA GLY A 10 7.78 -9.59 10.98
C GLY A 10 8.24 -10.59 9.92
N LEU A 11 7.58 -10.67 8.75
CA LEU A 11 8.10 -11.41 7.59
C LEU A 11 9.48 -10.88 7.20
N GLN A 12 10.46 -11.77 7.04
CA GLN A 12 11.81 -11.44 6.60
C GLN A 12 12.16 -12.22 5.34
N GLY A 13 12.80 -11.52 4.39
CA GLY A 13 13.28 -12.14 3.18
C GLY A 13 14.36 -11.33 2.48
N ARG A 14 15.03 -11.98 1.52
CA ARG A 14 15.95 -11.34 0.60
C ARG A 14 15.19 -10.80 -0.58
N VAL A 15 15.36 -9.51 -0.83
CA VAL A 15 14.73 -8.80 -1.94
C VAL A 15 15.81 -8.13 -2.77
N ARG A 16 15.63 -8.11 -4.09
CA ARG A 16 16.51 -7.40 -5.02
C ARG A 16 15.78 -6.26 -5.73
N GLY A 17 16.57 -5.32 -6.27
CA GLY A 17 16.04 -4.35 -7.23
C GLY A 17 15.57 -4.99 -8.54
N MET A 18 14.72 -4.25 -9.26
CA MET A 18 14.27 -4.60 -10.60
C MET A 18 15.42 -4.58 -11.61
N LYS A 19 15.33 -5.45 -12.61
CA LYS A 19 16.20 -5.48 -13.79
C LYS A 19 15.40 -5.07 -15.02
N VAL A 20 16.08 -4.80 -16.14
CA VAL A 20 15.44 -4.40 -17.40
C VAL A 20 14.33 -5.38 -17.84
N ARG A 21 14.48 -6.68 -17.57
CA ARG A 21 13.45 -7.68 -17.92
C ARG A 21 12.10 -7.44 -17.22
N GLU A 22 12.08 -6.79 -16.05
CA GLU A 22 10.85 -6.43 -15.34
C GLU A 22 10.16 -5.19 -15.95
N GLU A 23 10.80 -4.46 -16.88
CA GLU A 23 10.16 -3.37 -17.65
C GLU A 23 8.89 -3.85 -18.38
N ARG A 24 8.87 -5.11 -18.83
CA ARG A 24 7.69 -5.71 -19.47
C ARG A 24 6.47 -5.72 -18.54
N VAL A 25 6.69 -5.94 -17.24
CA VAL A 25 5.63 -5.97 -16.22
C VAL A 25 5.07 -4.57 -16.03
N LEU A 26 5.96 -3.57 -15.91
CA LEU A 26 5.60 -2.15 -15.77
C LEU A 26 4.87 -1.60 -17.00
N ALA A 27 5.22 -2.08 -18.20
CA ALA A 27 4.59 -1.68 -19.45
C ALA A 27 3.24 -2.38 -19.74
N ASP A 28 2.93 -3.48 -19.05
CA ASP A 28 1.73 -4.28 -19.30
C ASP A 28 0.46 -3.60 -18.76
N ARG A 29 -0.35 -3.06 -19.68
CA ARG A 29 -1.62 -2.40 -19.36
C ARG A 29 -2.68 -3.34 -18.81
N LYS A 30 -2.66 -4.64 -19.16
CA LYS A 30 -3.61 -5.62 -18.63
C LYS A 30 -3.30 -5.89 -17.16
N LEU A 31 -2.03 -6.13 -16.84
CA LEU A 31 -1.60 -6.27 -15.46
C LEU A 31 -1.94 -5.00 -14.66
N ALA A 32 -1.67 -3.81 -15.19
CA ALA A 32 -2.00 -2.54 -14.52
C ALA A 32 -3.49 -2.41 -14.19
N LYS A 33 -4.38 -2.80 -15.12
CA LYS A 33 -5.84 -2.74 -14.90
C LYS A 33 -6.34 -3.79 -13.92
N SER A 34 -5.65 -4.92 -13.81
CA SER A 34 -6.03 -6.04 -12.94
C SER A 34 -5.42 -5.99 -11.54
N GLY A 35 -4.46 -5.10 -11.30
CA GLY A 35 -3.65 -5.10 -10.06
C GLY A 35 -2.51 -6.12 -10.05
N GLY A 36 -2.43 -7.03 -11.03
CA GLY A 36 -1.41 -8.08 -11.08
C GLY A 36 0.04 -7.61 -11.29
N GLN A 37 0.29 -6.33 -11.56
CA GLN A 37 1.66 -5.82 -11.66
C GLN A 37 2.43 -5.97 -10.35
N VAL A 38 1.77 -5.74 -9.22
CA VAL A 38 2.41 -5.84 -7.89
C VAL A 38 2.82 -7.29 -7.64
N ASP A 39 1.95 -8.25 -7.95
CA ASP A 39 2.24 -9.67 -7.76
C ASP A 39 3.44 -10.11 -8.61
N GLU A 40 3.45 -9.77 -9.89
CA GLU A 40 4.54 -10.14 -10.81
C GLU A 40 5.87 -9.50 -10.40
N LEU A 41 5.85 -8.24 -9.93
CA LEU A 41 7.05 -7.56 -9.44
C LEU A 41 7.59 -8.20 -8.17
N LEU A 42 6.72 -8.43 -7.18
CA LEU A 42 7.10 -9.05 -5.91
C LEU A 42 7.59 -10.48 -6.13
N ALA A 43 6.89 -11.28 -6.94
CA ALA A 43 7.32 -12.63 -7.29
C ALA A 43 8.67 -12.65 -8.02
N ALA A 44 8.95 -11.66 -8.86
CA ALA A 44 10.25 -11.56 -9.53
C ALA A 44 11.38 -11.09 -8.59
N CYS A 45 11.08 -10.21 -7.63
CA CYS A 45 12.10 -9.52 -6.83
C CYS A 45 12.32 -10.11 -5.44
N TRP A 46 11.39 -10.93 -4.92
CA TRP A 46 11.55 -11.71 -3.69
C TRP A 46 12.33 -12.99 -3.99
N GLU A 47 13.56 -13.09 -3.49
CA GLU A 47 14.46 -14.20 -3.82
C GLU A 47 14.38 -15.36 -2.82
N GLU A 48 14.28 -15.04 -1.53
CA GLU A 48 14.35 -16.03 -0.44
C GLU A 48 13.52 -15.55 0.75
N THR A 49 12.74 -16.45 1.35
CA THR A 49 12.10 -16.19 2.66
C THR A 49 13.01 -16.72 3.75
N LEU A 50 13.42 -15.84 4.66
CA LEU A 50 14.30 -16.18 5.80
C LEU A 50 13.48 -16.48 7.06
N ASP A 51 12.43 -15.71 7.28
CA ASP A 51 11.46 -15.91 8.35
C ASP A 51 10.07 -15.63 7.77
N PRO A 52 9.15 -16.60 7.72
CA PRO A 52 7.82 -16.37 7.18
C PRO A 52 6.95 -15.48 8.07
N GLY A 53 7.39 -15.08 9.27
CA GLY A 53 6.65 -14.20 10.16
C GLY A 53 5.32 -14.85 10.60
N PRO A 54 4.15 -14.22 10.35
CA PRO A 54 2.86 -14.81 10.69
C PRO A 54 2.31 -15.76 9.61
N TYR A 55 3.03 -15.99 8.51
CA TYR A 55 2.52 -16.77 7.39
C TYR A 55 2.88 -18.26 7.51
N ALA A 56 1.93 -19.13 7.17
CA ALA A 56 2.19 -20.56 7.10
C ALA A 56 3.08 -20.87 5.88
N LEU A 57 4.23 -21.49 6.12
CA LEU A 57 5.17 -21.92 5.07
C LEU A 57 5.59 -23.36 5.32
N ALA A 58 5.28 -24.26 4.38
CA ALA A 58 5.78 -25.62 4.43
C ALA A 58 7.30 -25.65 4.15
N GLU A 59 8.00 -26.63 4.72
CA GLU A 59 9.44 -26.78 4.52
C GLU A 59 9.76 -26.92 3.02
N GLY A 60 10.69 -26.10 2.53
CA GLY A 60 11.09 -26.05 1.12
C GLY A 60 10.09 -25.40 0.17
N ALA A 61 8.95 -24.90 0.64
CA ALA A 61 8.00 -24.16 -0.18
C ALA A 61 8.41 -22.69 -0.34
N GLN A 62 7.95 -22.07 -1.43
CA GLN A 62 8.02 -20.61 -1.58
C GLN A 62 6.81 -19.96 -0.90
N LEU A 63 7.04 -18.81 -0.28
CA LEU A 63 5.98 -18.03 0.33
C LEU A 63 5.03 -17.50 -0.76
N ASP A 64 3.74 -17.75 -0.58
CA ASP A 64 2.70 -17.17 -1.41
C ASP A 64 2.43 -15.73 -0.96
N LEU A 65 3.06 -14.77 -1.64
CA LEU A 65 2.88 -13.34 -1.37
C LEU A 65 1.47 -12.83 -1.69
N GLY A 66 0.61 -13.62 -2.37
CA GLY A 66 -0.81 -13.35 -2.47
C GLY A 66 -1.52 -13.45 -1.10
N LYS A 67 -1.03 -14.32 -0.22
CA LYS A 67 -1.58 -14.47 1.14
C LYS A 67 -0.94 -13.54 2.16
N ALA A 68 0.13 -12.84 1.79
CA ALA A 68 0.75 -11.85 2.64
C ALA A 68 -0.16 -10.62 2.82
N LEU A 69 -0.07 -9.98 3.99
CA LEU A 69 -0.79 -8.75 4.31
C LEU A 69 -0.42 -7.64 3.32
N GLN A 70 -1.39 -6.79 2.99
CA GLN A 70 -1.21 -5.63 2.12
C GLN A 70 -0.06 -4.73 2.59
N GLY A 71 0.04 -4.47 3.89
CA GLY A 71 1.12 -3.67 4.47
C GLY A 71 2.53 -4.22 4.18
N ASP A 72 2.72 -5.53 4.29
CA ASP A 72 3.99 -6.19 3.98
C ASP A 72 4.34 -6.11 2.50
N ARG A 73 3.34 -6.37 1.64
CA ARG A 73 3.51 -6.34 0.19
C ARG A 73 3.90 -4.94 -0.27
N PHE A 74 3.21 -3.93 0.26
CA PHE A 74 3.49 -2.55 -0.05
C PHE A 74 4.88 -2.12 0.45
N PHE A 75 5.24 -2.47 1.68
CA PHE A 75 6.59 -2.23 2.21
C PHE A 75 7.67 -2.90 1.34
N ALA A 76 7.49 -4.18 0.99
CA ALA A 76 8.42 -4.88 0.12
C ALA A 76 8.55 -4.20 -1.25
N LEU A 77 7.46 -3.70 -1.81
CA LEU A 77 7.45 -2.96 -3.07
C LEU A 77 8.24 -1.63 -2.97
N LEU A 78 8.11 -0.89 -1.86
CA LEU A 78 8.94 0.29 -1.59
C LEU A 78 10.42 -0.07 -1.54
N MET A 79 10.77 -1.17 -0.87
CA MET A 79 12.17 -1.63 -0.79
C MET A 79 12.71 -2.08 -2.14
N VAL A 80 11.92 -2.78 -2.96
CA VAL A 80 12.28 -3.07 -4.37
C VAL A 80 12.58 -1.78 -5.11
N ARG A 81 11.75 -0.75 -4.94
CA ARG A 81 11.96 0.56 -5.58
C ARG A 81 13.24 1.24 -5.09
N ALA A 82 13.50 1.23 -3.79
CA ALA A 82 14.70 1.79 -3.20
C ALA A 82 15.97 1.08 -3.70
N LEU A 83 15.96 -0.25 -3.75
CA LEU A 83 17.07 -1.06 -4.28
C LEU A 83 17.31 -0.88 -5.78
N THR A 84 16.29 -0.44 -6.53
CA THR A 84 16.41 -0.25 -7.98
C THR A 84 17.07 1.08 -8.36
N TYR A 85 16.67 2.19 -7.72
CA TYR A 85 17.15 3.53 -8.13
C TYR A 85 17.80 4.34 -7.00
N GLY A 86 17.95 3.76 -5.81
CA GLY A 86 18.35 4.46 -4.60
C GLY A 86 17.15 4.77 -3.70
N PRO A 87 17.42 5.05 -2.41
CA PRO A 87 16.40 5.30 -1.40
C PRO A 87 15.60 6.57 -1.65
N GLU A 88 16.21 7.56 -2.31
CA GLU A 88 15.58 8.84 -2.58
C GLU A 88 14.47 8.74 -3.63
N TYR A 89 13.36 9.41 -3.35
CA TYR A 89 12.24 9.58 -4.27
C TYR A 89 11.85 11.05 -4.37
N ALA A 90 12.13 11.62 -5.54
CA ALA A 90 11.73 12.97 -5.88
C ALA A 90 10.39 12.98 -6.62
N PHE A 91 9.50 13.88 -6.22
CA PHE A 91 8.19 14.09 -6.83
C PHE A 91 7.79 15.57 -6.74
N GLY A 92 6.74 15.95 -7.47
CA GLY A 92 6.23 17.32 -7.45
C GLY A 92 4.74 17.36 -7.18
N VAL A 93 4.32 18.23 -6.27
CA VAL A 93 2.92 18.48 -5.90
C VAL A 93 2.59 19.95 -6.01
N SER A 94 1.30 20.30 -6.01
CA SER A 94 0.86 21.69 -5.98
C SER A 94 0.60 22.14 -4.54
N CYS A 95 0.96 23.38 -4.22
CA CYS A 95 0.54 24.02 -2.97
C CYS A 95 -1.00 24.09 -2.91
N ARG A 96 -1.59 23.65 -1.80
CA ARG A 96 -3.05 23.67 -1.53
C ARG A 96 -3.57 25.06 -1.17
N ASN A 97 -2.68 26.03 -0.94
CA ASN A 97 -3.09 27.42 -0.76
C ASN A 97 -3.61 27.98 -2.09
N ASP A 98 -4.89 28.36 -2.11
CA ASP A 98 -5.56 28.89 -3.29
C ASP A 98 -4.90 30.14 -3.88
N ASN A 99 -4.26 30.96 -3.04
CA ASN A 99 -3.57 32.18 -3.46
C ASN A 99 -2.13 31.94 -3.95
N CYS A 100 -1.54 30.77 -3.68
CA CYS A 100 -0.18 30.45 -4.08
C CYS A 100 -0.16 29.49 -5.28
N ARG A 101 -0.72 28.29 -5.12
CA ARG A 101 -0.74 27.20 -6.14
C ARG A 101 0.61 26.87 -6.78
N ALA A 102 1.72 27.29 -6.19
CA ALA A 102 3.06 27.02 -6.70
C ALA A 102 3.34 25.51 -6.74
N ARG A 103 4.21 25.12 -7.65
CA ARG A 103 4.74 23.75 -7.70
C ARG A 103 5.79 23.59 -6.61
N ILE A 104 5.64 22.55 -5.81
CA ILE A 104 6.60 22.14 -4.78
C ILE A 104 7.28 20.88 -5.31
N ASP A 105 8.58 20.95 -5.58
CA ASP A 105 9.39 19.77 -5.83
C ASP A 105 9.97 19.31 -4.48
N TRP A 106 9.78 18.03 -4.15
CA TRP A 106 10.14 17.45 -2.86
C TRP A 106 10.89 16.14 -3.07
N GLU A 107 11.80 15.81 -2.16
CA GLU A 107 12.56 14.56 -2.14
C GLU A 107 12.48 13.92 -0.75
N ILE A 108 12.29 12.61 -0.71
CA ILE A 108 12.21 11.84 0.54
C ILE A 108 12.94 10.51 0.42
N ASP A 109 13.54 10.09 1.53
CA ASP A 109 14.13 8.76 1.70
C ASP A 109 13.03 7.73 2.03
N LEU A 110 12.73 6.86 1.07
CA LEU A 110 11.71 5.81 1.19
C LEU A 110 11.99 4.82 2.33
N THR A 111 13.24 4.70 2.79
CA THR A 111 13.63 3.79 3.87
C THR A 111 13.37 4.37 5.26
N LYS A 112 13.05 5.66 5.35
CA LYS A 112 12.78 6.38 6.59
C LYS A 112 11.30 6.67 6.82
N LEU A 113 10.42 6.22 5.93
CA LEU A 113 8.97 6.35 6.12
C LEU A 113 8.54 5.64 7.41
N PRO A 114 7.62 6.21 8.21
CA PRO A 114 7.14 5.56 9.41
C PRO A 114 6.49 4.22 9.09
N VAL A 115 6.83 3.18 9.86
CA VAL A 115 6.27 1.84 9.68
C VAL A 115 5.50 1.44 10.93
N ARG A 116 4.20 1.19 10.77
CA ARG A 116 3.36 0.60 11.81
C ARG A 116 3.52 -0.91 11.78
N LYS A 117 4.16 -1.46 12.81
CA LYS A 117 4.30 -2.90 12.98
C LYS A 117 2.96 -3.54 13.32
N LEU A 118 2.77 -4.77 12.86
CA LEU A 118 1.64 -5.58 13.29
C LEU A 118 1.78 -5.85 14.80
N SER A 119 0.76 -5.49 15.56
CA SER A 119 0.74 -5.75 17.00
C SER A 119 0.69 -7.27 17.27
N GLU A 120 1.14 -7.72 18.44
CA GLU A 120 1.07 -9.15 18.79
C GLU A 120 -0.40 -9.63 18.87
N GLU A 121 -1.32 -8.79 19.33
CA GLU A 121 -2.75 -9.07 19.32
C GLU A 121 -3.26 -9.30 17.90
N SER A 122 -2.94 -8.38 16.97
CA SER A 122 -3.31 -8.50 15.57
C SER A 122 -2.67 -9.72 14.91
N ARG A 123 -1.43 -10.04 15.28
CA ARG A 123 -0.71 -11.22 14.79
C ARG A 123 -1.40 -12.51 15.20
N VAL A 124 -1.79 -12.65 16.47
CA VAL A 124 -2.53 -13.82 16.96
C VAL A 124 -3.88 -13.95 16.25
N ALA A 125 -4.62 -12.86 16.09
CA ALA A 125 -5.89 -12.86 15.37
C ALA A 125 -5.73 -13.22 13.87
N PHE A 126 -4.66 -12.72 13.24
CA PHE A 126 -4.34 -13.04 11.86
C PHE A 126 -4.02 -14.53 11.68
N VAL A 127 -3.13 -15.09 12.50
CA VAL A 127 -2.78 -16.52 12.48
C VAL A 127 -3.99 -17.40 12.84
N GLY A 128 -4.85 -16.93 13.74
CA GLY A 128 -6.08 -17.59 14.17
C GLY A 128 -7.20 -17.65 13.12
N GLY A 129 -6.97 -17.17 11.90
CA GLY A 129 -7.93 -17.21 10.80
C GLY A 129 -8.28 -15.85 10.20
N ASN A 130 -7.47 -14.81 10.46
CA ASN A 130 -7.67 -13.46 9.96
C ASN A 130 -9.08 -12.93 10.21
N ARG A 131 -9.49 -13.01 11.47
CA ARG A 131 -10.81 -12.59 11.94
C ARG A 131 -10.66 -11.69 13.16
N PHE A 132 -11.18 -10.48 13.02
CA PHE A 132 -11.19 -9.42 14.01
C PHE A 132 -12.63 -9.04 14.31
N GLU A 133 -12.90 -8.52 15.50
CA GLU A 133 -14.26 -8.22 15.93
C GLU A 133 -14.33 -6.85 16.61
N THR A 134 -15.39 -6.10 16.31
CA THR A 134 -15.70 -4.82 16.96
C THR A 134 -17.21 -4.65 17.09
N THR A 135 -17.66 -3.64 17.83
CA THR A 135 -19.07 -3.32 18.01
C THR A 135 -19.34 -1.91 17.50
N LEU A 136 -20.31 -1.79 16.60
CA LEU A 136 -20.72 -0.51 16.05
C LEU A 136 -21.37 0.36 17.13
N PRO A 137 -20.95 1.62 17.30
CA PRO A 137 -21.43 2.47 18.40
C PRO A 137 -22.92 2.82 18.34
N ASP A 138 -23.48 3.08 17.15
CA ASP A 138 -24.89 3.47 16.99
C ASP A 138 -25.77 2.23 16.75
N ALA A 139 -25.37 1.32 15.86
CA ALA A 139 -26.15 0.10 15.57
C ALA A 139 -26.09 -0.94 16.72
N GLY A 140 -25.09 -0.88 17.60
CA GLY A 140 -24.87 -1.84 18.68
C GLY A 140 -24.57 -3.27 18.20
N LYS A 141 -24.30 -3.45 16.90
CA LYS A 141 -24.07 -4.74 16.26
C LYS A 141 -22.60 -5.11 16.32
N LYS A 142 -22.32 -6.38 16.63
CA LYS A 142 -20.99 -6.95 16.51
C LYS A 142 -20.67 -7.21 15.04
N VAL A 143 -19.52 -6.76 14.59
CA VAL A 143 -19.04 -6.89 13.21
C VAL A 143 -17.73 -7.66 13.26
N ALA A 144 -17.64 -8.71 12.43
CA ALA A 144 -16.40 -9.41 12.19
C ALA A 144 -15.81 -8.99 10.85
N PHE A 145 -14.52 -8.71 10.82
CA PHE A 145 -13.79 -8.25 9.64
C PHE A 145 -12.42 -8.91 9.54
N LYS A 146 -11.72 -8.64 8.45
CA LYS A 146 -10.37 -9.17 8.18
C LYS A 146 -9.40 -8.09 7.74
N LEU A 147 -8.11 -8.35 7.96
CA LEU A 147 -7.04 -7.61 7.30
C LEU A 147 -6.93 -8.03 5.83
N LEU A 148 -6.58 -7.08 4.96
CA LEU A 148 -6.46 -7.35 3.54
C LEU A 148 -5.12 -8.02 3.20
N THR A 149 -5.19 -8.96 2.27
CA THR A 149 -4.04 -9.68 1.71
C THR A 149 -3.84 -9.33 0.23
N GLY A 150 -2.75 -9.79 -0.41
CA GLY A 150 -2.55 -9.61 -1.84
C GLY A 150 -3.65 -10.20 -2.73
N ASP A 151 -4.22 -11.33 -2.34
CA ASP A 151 -5.39 -11.95 -2.97
C ASP A 151 -6.58 -11.01 -2.93
N ASP A 152 -6.65 -10.20 -1.88
CA ASP A 152 -7.70 -9.24 -1.69
C ASP A 152 -7.48 -7.97 -2.52
N GLU A 153 -6.25 -7.44 -2.54
CA GLU A 153 -5.84 -6.29 -3.35
C GLU A 153 -6.21 -6.44 -4.82
N ARG A 154 -6.02 -7.62 -5.40
CA ARG A 154 -6.33 -7.91 -6.81
C ARG A 154 -7.79 -7.66 -7.20
N LYS A 155 -8.71 -7.75 -6.24
CA LYS A 155 -10.15 -7.58 -6.52
C LYS A 155 -10.59 -6.13 -6.36
N LEU A 156 -9.81 -5.30 -5.66
CA LEU A 156 -10.14 -3.89 -5.41
C LEU A 156 -10.28 -3.06 -6.70
N PRO A 157 -9.40 -3.16 -7.73
CA PRO A 157 -9.57 -2.39 -8.97
C PRO A 157 -10.86 -2.72 -9.71
N ALA A 158 -11.32 -3.97 -9.66
CA ALA A 158 -12.60 -4.37 -10.26
C ALA A 158 -13.77 -3.80 -9.45
N LEU A 159 -13.68 -3.84 -8.12
CA LEU A 159 -14.67 -3.28 -7.21
C LEU A 159 -14.84 -1.77 -7.40
N GLN A 160 -13.73 -1.02 -7.42
CA GLN A 160 -13.71 0.44 -7.68
C GLN A 160 -14.38 0.80 -9.01
N ARG A 161 -14.11 0.02 -10.07
CA ARG A 161 -14.73 0.23 -11.40
C ARG A 161 -16.22 -0.06 -11.41
N SER A 162 -16.68 -1.04 -10.61
CA SER A 162 -18.09 -1.41 -10.54
C SER A 162 -18.94 -0.49 -9.67
N ALA A 163 -18.31 0.30 -8.79
CA ALA A 163 -18.99 1.13 -7.80
C ALA A 163 -18.23 2.44 -7.52
N PRO A 164 -17.99 3.31 -8.52
CA PRO A 164 -17.18 4.52 -8.35
C PRO A 164 -17.77 5.49 -7.32
N ASP A 165 -19.10 5.61 -7.28
CA ASP A 165 -19.80 6.55 -6.37
C ASP A 165 -20.12 5.95 -4.99
N LYS A 166 -19.75 4.68 -4.76
CA LYS A 166 -20.02 3.92 -3.52
C LYS A 166 -18.75 3.30 -2.95
N LEU A 167 -17.63 4.03 -3.04
CA LEU A 167 -16.32 3.49 -2.70
C LEU A 167 -16.23 3.04 -1.23
N LEU A 168 -16.72 3.86 -0.29
CA LEU A 168 -16.68 3.54 1.14
C LEU A 168 -17.45 2.24 1.44
N SER A 169 -18.73 2.17 1.07
CA SER A 169 -19.54 0.98 1.33
C SER A 169 -19.01 -0.27 0.61
N ALA A 170 -18.41 -0.11 -0.58
CA ALA A 170 -17.75 -1.22 -1.27
C ALA A 170 -16.52 -1.73 -0.51
N VAL A 171 -15.67 -0.83 -0.01
CA VAL A 171 -14.49 -1.18 0.81
C VAL A 171 -14.92 -1.87 2.11
N LEU A 172 -15.92 -1.31 2.81
CA LEU A 172 -16.49 -1.91 4.01
C LEU A 172 -17.01 -3.32 3.72
N ALA A 173 -17.80 -3.50 2.66
CA ALA A 173 -18.37 -4.80 2.29
C ALA A 173 -17.31 -5.85 1.97
N TYR A 174 -16.13 -5.41 1.56
CA TYR A 174 -15.03 -6.28 1.21
C TYR A 174 -14.18 -6.72 2.43
N ARG A 175 -14.02 -5.82 3.41
CA ARG A 175 -13.30 -6.11 4.67
C ARG A 175 -14.19 -6.82 5.70
N VAL A 176 -15.48 -6.51 5.74
CA VAL A 176 -16.42 -7.12 6.67
C VAL A 176 -16.77 -8.54 6.24
N LEU A 177 -16.52 -9.49 7.12
CA LEU A 177 -16.87 -10.90 6.95
C LEU A 177 -18.36 -11.10 7.28
N GLU A 178 -18.75 -10.74 8.49
CA GLU A 178 -20.06 -11.03 9.10
C GLU A 178 -20.53 -9.89 9.99
N ILE A 179 -21.84 -9.78 10.16
CA ILE A 179 -22.50 -8.80 11.04
C ILE A 179 -23.56 -9.55 11.84
N ASP A 180 -23.55 -9.39 13.15
CA ASP A 180 -24.40 -10.16 14.05
C ASP A 180 -25.90 -9.93 13.81
N GLY A 181 -26.61 -11.03 13.54
CA GLY A 181 -28.03 -11.03 13.21
C GLY A 181 -28.37 -10.43 11.84
N VAL A 182 -27.41 -10.28 10.93
CA VAL A 182 -27.64 -9.83 9.54
C VAL A 182 -27.30 -10.96 8.57
N ASP A 183 -28.26 -11.33 7.72
CA ASP A 183 -28.04 -12.35 6.68
C ASP A 183 -26.98 -11.89 5.66
N ALA A 184 -26.20 -12.84 5.14
CA ALA A 184 -25.13 -12.55 4.19
C ALA A 184 -25.61 -11.80 2.93
N LYS A 185 -26.86 -12.03 2.48
CA LYS A 185 -27.47 -11.33 1.34
C LYS A 185 -27.86 -9.88 1.69
N ALA A 186 -28.16 -9.62 2.95
CA ALA A 186 -28.52 -8.28 3.45
C ALA A 186 -27.29 -7.46 3.88
N LYS A 187 -26.12 -8.08 4.06
CA LYS A 187 -24.87 -7.43 4.51
C LYS A 187 -24.54 -6.15 3.73
N ARG A 188 -24.62 -6.19 2.40
CA ARG A 188 -24.29 -5.01 1.57
C ARG A 188 -25.25 -3.85 1.82
N GLN A 189 -26.54 -4.14 1.88
CA GLN A 189 -27.56 -3.13 2.16
C GLN A 189 -27.34 -2.53 3.56
N PHE A 190 -27.10 -3.39 4.57
CA PHE A 190 -26.80 -2.93 5.92
C PHE A 190 -25.61 -1.97 5.98
N LEU A 191 -24.52 -2.27 5.25
CA LEU A 191 -23.34 -1.41 5.19
C LEU A 191 -23.58 -0.10 4.43
N GLU A 192 -24.49 -0.09 3.46
CA GLU A 192 -24.90 1.14 2.76
C GLU A 192 -25.81 2.03 3.65
N ASP A 193 -26.53 1.42 4.60
CA ASP A 193 -27.43 2.10 5.53
C ASP A 193 -26.78 2.47 6.87
N LEU A 194 -25.48 2.21 7.05
CA LEU A 194 -24.74 2.60 8.26
C LEU A 194 -24.77 4.12 8.45
N THR A 195 -24.78 4.55 9.72
CA THR A 195 -24.46 5.94 10.04
C THR A 195 -23.00 6.21 9.66
N MET A 196 -22.69 7.46 9.31
CA MET A 196 -21.29 7.84 9.06
C MET A 196 -20.41 7.58 10.27
N ARG A 197 -20.94 7.75 11.49
CA ARG A 197 -20.22 7.47 12.74
C ARG A 197 -19.85 5.99 12.89
N ASP A 198 -20.77 5.08 12.56
CA ASP A 198 -20.50 3.65 12.57
C ASP A 198 -19.47 3.28 11.48
N ALA A 199 -19.57 3.89 10.30
CA ALA A 199 -18.61 3.69 9.23
C ALA A 199 -17.21 4.18 9.61
N ASP A 200 -17.10 5.38 10.18
CA ASP A 200 -15.84 5.97 10.64
C ASP A 200 -15.23 5.12 11.77
N SER A 201 -16.03 4.73 12.77
CA SER A 201 -15.57 3.85 13.86
C SER A 201 -15.06 2.50 13.35
N LEU A 202 -15.64 1.97 12.28
CA LEU A 202 -15.20 0.72 11.67
C LEU A 202 -13.90 0.89 10.89
N VAL A 203 -13.72 2.02 10.21
CA VAL A 203 -12.46 2.37 9.52
C VAL A 203 -11.33 2.61 10.53
N ASP A 204 -11.58 3.35 11.61
CA ASP A 204 -10.62 3.56 12.69
C ASP A 204 -10.14 2.23 13.28
N GLU A 205 -11.08 1.30 13.49
CA GLU A 205 -10.75 -0.02 13.99
C GLU A 205 -9.92 -0.83 13.00
N PHE A 206 -10.23 -0.74 11.69
CA PHE A 206 -9.38 -1.34 10.66
C PHE A 206 -7.96 -0.82 10.75
N ASP A 207 -7.78 0.50 10.77
CA ASP A 207 -6.47 1.13 10.81
C ASP A 207 -5.71 0.78 12.10
N ARG A 208 -6.41 0.74 13.24
CA ARG A 208 -5.83 0.37 14.55
C ARG A 208 -5.16 -1.00 14.51
N VAL A 209 -5.79 -1.99 13.89
CA VAL A 209 -5.29 -3.38 13.88
C VAL A 209 -4.36 -3.69 12.70
N ASP A 210 -4.37 -2.86 11.64
CA ASP A 210 -3.57 -3.05 10.44
C ASP A 210 -2.08 -2.72 10.68
N CYS A 211 -1.25 -3.17 9.75
CA CYS A 211 0.16 -2.84 9.68
C CYS A 211 0.50 -2.27 8.31
N GLY A 212 1.59 -1.52 8.20
CA GLY A 212 1.96 -0.91 6.93
C GLY A 212 2.91 0.25 7.06
N VAL A 213 2.98 1.02 5.99
CA VAL A 213 3.84 2.20 5.89
C VAL A 213 2.95 3.42 5.86
N ASP A 214 3.28 4.40 6.68
CA ASP A 214 2.63 5.71 6.63
C ASP A 214 3.18 6.49 5.43
N THR A 215 2.28 6.80 4.50
CA THR A 215 2.56 7.50 3.24
C THR A 215 2.03 8.92 3.25
N THR A 216 1.36 9.34 4.33
CA THR A 216 1.02 10.74 4.56
C THR A 216 2.26 11.44 5.13
N ILE A 217 2.74 12.44 4.40
CA ILE A 217 3.91 13.21 4.80
C ILE A 217 3.58 14.69 4.87
N GLU A 218 4.21 15.37 5.81
CA GLU A 218 4.13 16.81 5.94
C GLU A 218 5.22 17.47 5.09
N ILE A 219 4.82 18.42 4.24
CA ILE A 219 5.76 19.21 3.42
C ILE A 219 5.47 20.71 3.55
N GLU A 220 6.49 21.53 3.36
CA GLU A 220 6.38 22.99 3.39
C GLU A 220 6.51 23.57 1.98
N CYS A 221 5.63 24.51 1.63
CA CYS A 221 5.73 25.25 0.37
C CYS A 221 6.87 26.29 0.43
N PRO A 222 7.85 26.28 -0.49
CA PRO A 222 8.96 27.23 -0.47
C PRO A 222 8.55 28.66 -0.84
N GLU A 223 7.36 28.85 -1.43
CA GLU A 223 6.88 30.18 -1.88
C GLU A 223 6.03 30.89 -0.82
N CYS A 224 5.17 30.17 -0.10
CA CYS A 224 4.26 30.77 0.89
C CYS A 224 4.45 30.25 2.31
N PHE A 225 5.41 29.32 2.53
CA PHE A 225 5.73 28.70 3.83
C PHE A 225 4.56 27.98 4.50
N GLN A 226 3.49 27.71 3.77
CA GLN A 226 2.38 26.92 4.28
C GLN A 226 2.77 25.45 4.29
N THR A 227 2.66 24.85 5.47
CA THR A 227 2.76 23.41 5.67
C THR A 227 1.48 22.69 5.23
N GLN A 228 1.63 21.53 4.63
CA GLN A 228 0.51 20.71 4.17
C GLN A 228 0.85 19.23 4.24
N GLU A 229 -0.14 18.42 4.62
CA GLU A 229 -0.08 16.97 4.47
C GLU A 229 -0.31 16.58 3.01
N VAL A 230 0.53 15.69 2.48
CA VAL A 230 0.39 15.14 1.15
C VAL A 230 0.51 13.62 1.19
N GLU A 231 -0.31 12.96 0.39
CA GLU A 231 -0.18 11.54 0.14
C GLU A 231 0.97 11.31 -0.83
N LEU A 232 1.92 10.43 -0.49
CA LEU A 232 3.05 10.13 -1.34
C LEU A 232 2.55 9.61 -2.70
N PRO A 233 2.95 10.21 -3.84
CA PRO A 233 2.37 9.85 -5.13
C PRO A 233 2.97 8.54 -5.65
N PHE A 234 2.12 7.53 -5.83
CA PHE A 234 2.47 6.24 -6.45
C PHE A 234 1.96 6.15 -7.90
N ASP A 235 2.47 7.02 -8.75
CA ASP A 235 2.12 7.03 -10.17
C ASP A 235 3.15 6.25 -11.03
N LYS A 236 3.02 6.34 -12.36
CA LYS A 236 4.00 5.71 -13.29
C LYS A 236 5.44 6.18 -13.06
N GLY A 237 5.63 7.41 -12.60
CA GLY A 237 6.92 7.99 -12.26
C GLY A 237 7.60 7.31 -11.08
N PHE A 238 6.83 6.65 -10.20
CA PHE A 238 7.38 5.90 -9.08
C PHE A 238 8.32 4.80 -9.58
N PHE A 239 7.88 3.85 -10.42
CA PHE A 239 8.76 2.79 -10.94
C PHE A 239 9.59 3.18 -12.17
N LEU A 240 9.23 4.27 -12.84
CA LEU A 240 9.91 4.74 -14.05
C LEU A 240 10.23 6.24 -13.93
N PRO A 241 11.33 6.62 -13.25
CA PRO A 241 11.75 8.02 -13.10
C PRO A 241 12.28 8.59 -14.44
N GLY A 242 11.35 8.85 -15.37
CA GLY A 242 11.66 9.37 -16.71
C GLY A 242 12.17 10.81 -16.70
N LYS A 243 11.74 11.62 -15.73
CA LYS A 243 12.17 13.01 -15.58
C LYS A 243 13.61 13.12 -15.09
N ASP A 244 14.04 12.26 -14.15
CA ASP A 244 15.41 12.26 -13.63
C ASP A 244 16.43 11.73 -14.63
N ARG A 245 16.04 10.82 -15.53
CA ARG A 245 16.88 10.43 -16.67
C ARG A 245 17.15 11.62 -17.60
N THR A 246 16.13 12.44 -17.83
CA THR A 246 16.23 13.62 -18.69
C THR A 246 17.04 14.73 -18.02
N ALA A 247 16.86 14.96 -16.71
CA ALA A 247 17.65 15.91 -15.92
C ALA A 247 19.12 15.50 -15.84
N ARG A 248 19.44 14.23 -15.55
CA ARG A 248 20.82 13.70 -15.56
C ARG A 248 21.48 13.81 -16.94
N ARG A 249 20.72 13.60 -18.02
CA ARG A 249 21.21 13.79 -19.40
C ARG A 249 21.54 15.25 -19.67
N LYS A 250 20.68 16.19 -19.22
CA LYS A 250 20.92 17.64 -19.34
C LYS A 250 22.15 18.10 -18.55
N ALA A 251 22.29 17.66 -17.30
CA ALA A 251 23.44 17.97 -16.45
C ALA A 251 24.77 17.44 -17.02
N ARG A 252 24.75 16.26 -17.68
CA ARG A 252 25.90 15.72 -18.41
C ARG A 252 26.22 16.50 -19.68
N SER A 253 25.22 17.01 -20.41
CA SER A 253 25.46 17.84 -21.61
C SER A 253 25.96 19.25 -21.29
N SER A 254 25.67 19.77 -20.09
CA SER A 254 26.14 21.09 -19.65
C SER A 254 27.51 21.07 -18.96
N SER A 255 28.06 19.88 -18.66
CA SER A 255 29.36 19.68 -18.00
C SER A 255 30.46 19.16 -18.95
N SER A 256 30.17 19.02 -20.24
CA SER A 256 31.21 18.78 -21.26
C SER A 256 31.96 20.08 -21.52
N PRO A 257 33.27 20.17 -21.23
CA PRO A 257 34.06 21.31 -21.67
C PRO A 257 34.24 21.23 -23.19
N THR A 258 33.95 22.33 -23.89
CA THR A 258 34.48 22.59 -25.24
C THR A 258 36.00 22.65 -25.23
#